data_AF-A0A7S7ZB01-F1
#
_entry.id   AF-A0A7S7ZB01-F1
#
_cell.length_a   1.000
_cell.length_b   1.000
_cell.length_c   1.000
_cell.angle_alpha   90.00
_cell.angle_beta   90.00
_cell.angle_gamma   90.00
#
_symmetry.space_group_name_H-M   'P 1'
#
loop_
_entity.id
_entity.type
_entity.pdbx_description
1 polymer ?
#
loop_
_entity_poly.entity_id
_entity_poly.type
_entity_poly.pdbx_seq_one_letter_code
_entity_poly.pdbx_strand_id
1 'polypeptide(L)'
;MASEKQIRANRENAKRSTGPKSLAGRLKSSRNALRHGLSIPAAADHPSGVRLDPLLPEGASQLQRLAVLDMVRAESELQRVAAVRNGLLADLDLQSPSLHQVWRLAALERYECRARRQRLRAEGRLRATEPMDDNVE
;
A
#
# COMPACT_ATOMS: atom_id res chain seq x y z
N MET A 1 3.94 17.25 8.74
CA MET A 1 2.54 17.58 9.06
C MET A 1 1.94 18.40 7.93
N ALA A 2 0.62 18.39 7.73
CA ALA A 2 -0.02 19.22 6.70
C ALA A 2 -0.15 20.68 7.19
N SER A 3 0.07 21.65 6.32
CA SER A 3 -0.07 23.08 6.66
C SER A 3 -1.54 23.49 6.80
N GLU A 4 -1.81 24.61 7.49
CA GLU A 4 -3.18 25.15 7.61
C GLU A 4 -3.83 25.40 6.25
N LYS A 5 -3.05 25.85 5.26
CA LYS A 5 -3.50 26.02 3.88
C LYS A 5 -3.95 24.69 3.27
N GLN A 6 -3.20 23.62 3.49
CA GLN A 6 -3.57 22.26 3.04
C GLN A 6 -4.82 21.75 3.76
N ILE A 7 -4.94 21.98 5.07
CA ILE A 7 -6.10 21.57 5.87
C ILE A 7 -7.37 22.26 5.38
N ARG A 8 -7.32 23.59 5.17
CA ARG A 8 -8.45 24.36 4.65
C ARG A 8 -8.87 23.89 3.25
N ALA A 9 -7.91 23.69 2.35
CA ALA A 9 -8.17 23.17 1.01
C ALA A 9 -8.80 21.77 1.04
N ASN A 10 -8.31 20.86 1.89
CA ASN A 10 -8.89 19.53 2.06
C ASN A 10 -10.33 19.57 2.58
N ARG A 11 -10.64 20.47 3.51
CA ARG A 11 -12.03 20.66 4.00
C ARG A 11 -12.96 21.13 2.89
N GLU A 12 -12.56 22.11 2.09
CA GLU A 12 -13.38 22.61 0.97
C GLU A 12 -13.55 21.56 -0.14
N ASN A 13 -12.50 20.80 -0.46
CA ASN A 13 -12.59 19.70 -1.42
C ASN A 13 -13.47 18.55 -0.90
N ALA A 14 -13.43 18.26 0.40
CA ALA A 14 -14.29 17.25 1.02
C ALA A 14 -15.77 17.63 0.91
N LYS A 15 -16.14 18.90 1.12
CA LYS A 15 -17.52 19.38 0.94
C LYS A 15 -18.04 19.17 -0.49
N ARG A 16 -17.15 19.27 -1.49
CA ARG A 16 -17.48 19.05 -2.91
C ARG A 16 -17.51 17.57 -3.30
N SER A 17 -16.75 16.73 -2.61
CA SER A 17 -16.64 15.29 -2.89
C SER A 17 -17.73 14.50 -2.14
N THR A 18 -18.91 14.35 -2.75
CA THR A 18 -20.06 13.66 -2.13
C THR A 18 -20.19 12.19 -2.52
N GLY A 19 -19.20 11.64 -3.22
CA GLY A 19 -19.24 10.27 -3.75
C GLY A 19 -20.42 10.03 -4.72
N PRO A 20 -20.59 8.79 -5.21
CA PRO A 20 -21.69 8.46 -6.09
C PRO A 20 -23.02 8.39 -5.32
N LYS A 21 -23.96 9.30 -5.66
CA LYS A 21 -25.31 9.32 -5.07
C LYS A 21 -26.28 8.33 -5.74
N SER A 22 -26.04 7.95 -6.99
CA SER A 22 -26.88 7.02 -7.76
C SER A 22 -26.46 5.56 -7.56
N LEU A 23 -27.42 4.63 -7.70
CA LEU A 23 -27.15 3.19 -7.69
C LEU A 23 -26.15 2.78 -8.78
N ALA A 24 -26.32 3.29 -10.01
CA ALA A 24 -25.39 3.04 -11.11
C ALA A 24 -23.97 3.54 -10.80
N GLY A 25 -23.84 4.72 -10.19
CA GLY A 25 -22.55 5.26 -9.75
C GLY A 25 -21.90 4.40 -8.68
N ARG A 26 -22.67 3.94 -7.68
CA ARG A 26 -22.18 3.05 -6.62
C ARG A 26 -21.73 1.70 -7.17
N LEU A 27 -22.50 1.09 -8.06
CA LEU A 27 -22.13 -0.16 -8.74
C LEU A 27 -20.83 0.01 -9.54
N LYS A 28 -20.71 1.09 -10.31
CA LYS A 28 -19.49 1.39 -11.07
C LYS A 28 -18.28 1.56 -10.15
N SER A 29 -18.42 2.35 -9.08
CA SER A 29 -17.34 2.58 -8.11
C SER A 29 -16.97 1.32 -7.31
N SER A 30 -17.93 0.44 -6.99
CA SER A 30 -17.67 -0.82 -6.27
C SER A 30 -16.74 -1.76 -7.05
N ARG A 31 -16.82 -1.74 -8.38
CA ARG A 31 -15.98 -2.55 -9.28
C ARG A 31 -14.55 -2.05 -9.38
N ASN A 32 -14.23 -0.84 -8.89
CA ASN A 32 -12.85 -0.34 -8.88
C ASN A 32 -11.92 -1.27 -8.07
N ALA A 33 -12.44 -1.88 -7.00
CA ALA A 33 -11.71 -2.86 -6.21
C ALA A 33 -11.37 -4.13 -7.00
N LEU A 34 -12.31 -4.59 -7.85
CA LEU A 34 -12.20 -5.83 -8.63
C LEU A 34 -11.39 -5.69 -9.92
N ARG A 35 -11.13 -4.46 -10.38
CA ARG A 35 -10.46 -4.24 -11.68
C ARG A 35 -9.00 -4.68 -11.71
N HIS A 36 -8.30 -4.49 -10.60
CA HIS A 36 -6.89 -4.84 -10.48
C HIS A 36 -6.53 -5.39 -9.09
N GLY A 37 -7.49 -5.55 -8.17
CA GLY A 37 -7.27 -6.12 -6.83
C GLY A 37 -6.50 -5.22 -5.84
N LEU A 38 -5.63 -4.31 -6.31
CA LEU A 38 -4.76 -3.47 -5.46
C LEU A 38 -5.50 -2.42 -4.60
N SER A 39 -6.81 -2.25 -4.77
CA SER A 39 -7.61 -1.42 -3.85
C SER A 39 -8.22 -2.23 -2.70
N ILE A 40 -8.13 -3.56 -2.76
CA ILE A 40 -8.46 -4.48 -1.67
C ILE A 40 -7.18 -4.67 -0.85
N PRO A 41 -7.22 -4.49 0.49
CA PRO A 41 -6.05 -4.75 1.33
C PRO A 41 -5.56 -6.19 1.16
N ALA A 42 -4.24 -6.39 1.08
CA ALA A 42 -3.60 -7.69 0.97
C ALA A 42 -3.99 -8.65 2.11
N ALA A 43 -4.42 -8.11 3.26
CA ALA A 43 -4.94 -8.90 4.38
C ALA A 43 -6.20 -9.73 4.03
N ALA A 44 -6.91 -9.41 2.95
CA ALA A 44 -8.03 -10.23 2.47
C ALA A 44 -7.57 -11.44 1.65
N ASP A 45 -6.36 -11.40 1.08
CA ASP A 45 -5.80 -12.46 0.22
C ASP A 45 -4.68 -13.26 0.93
N HIS A 46 -4.20 -12.80 2.09
CA HIS A 46 -3.10 -13.45 2.81
C HIS A 46 -3.64 -14.32 3.95
N PRO A 47 -3.22 -15.60 4.06
CA PRO A 47 -3.58 -16.42 5.20
C PRO A 47 -3.14 -15.71 6.46
N SER A 48 -4.05 -15.63 7.42
CA SER A 48 -3.88 -15.12 8.78
C SER A 48 -2.83 -15.88 9.62
N GLY A 49 -1.84 -16.51 8.98
CA GLY A 49 -0.97 -17.53 9.54
C GLY A 49 0.52 -17.27 9.38
N VAL A 50 0.97 -16.05 9.01
CA VAL A 50 2.41 -15.72 9.14
C VAL A 50 2.74 -15.74 10.62
N ARG A 51 3.34 -16.86 11.05
CA ARG A 51 3.90 -16.98 12.39
C ARG A 51 5.10 -16.05 12.46
N LEU A 52 4.95 -14.96 13.20
CA LEU A 52 6.00 -13.94 13.35
C LEU A 52 7.04 -14.33 14.41
N ASP A 53 6.72 -15.31 15.26
CA ASP A 53 7.59 -15.77 16.35
C ASP A 53 9.03 -16.10 15.90
N PRO A 54 9.29 -16.72 14.73
CA PRO A 54 10.67 -16.97 14.28
C PRO A 54 11.38 -15.73 13.74
N LEU A 55 10.65 -14.64 13.45
CA LEU A 55 11.17 -13.40 12.88
C LEU A 55 11.43 -12.32 13.94
N LEU A 56 11.08 -12.60 15.19
CA LEU A 56 11.14 -11.66 16.30
C LEU A 56 12.06 -12.22 17.38
N PRO A 57 12.90 -11.39 18.00
CA PRO A 57 13.68 -11.81 19.16
C PRO A 57 12.75 -12.22 20.32
N GLU A 58 13.23 -13.13 21.16
CA GLU A 58 12.53 -13.44 22.42
C GLU A 58 12.35 -12.17 23.24
N GLY A 59 11.15 -11.95 23.78
CA GLY A 59 10.80 -10.73 24.50
C GLY A 59 10.44 -9.51 23.64
N ALA A 60 10.30 -9.66 22.31
CA ALA A 60 9.94 -8.55 21.43
C ALA A 60 8.69 -7.79 21.89
N SER A 61 8.81 -6.46 21.96
CA SER A 61 7.75 -5.55 22.38
C SER A 61 6.55 -5.58 21.42
N GLN A 62 5.39 -5.13 21.89
CA GLN A 62 4.20 -5.01 21.03
C GLN A 62 4.45 -4.09 19.83
N LEU A 63 5.26 -3.02 20.00
CA LEU A 63 5.61 -2.10 18.91
C LEU A 63 6.46 -2.78 17.83
N GLN A 64 7.45 -3.60 18.24
CA GLN A 64 8.25 -4.40 17.32
C GLN A 64 7.39 -5.39 16.54
N ARG A 65 6.48 -6.10 17.23
CA ARG A 65 5.52 -7.03 16.60
C ARG A 65 4.66 -6.35 15.54
N LEU A 66 4.12 -5.17 15.86
CA LEU A 66 3.33 -4.37 14.92
C LEU A 66 4.14 -3.84 13.74
N ALA A 67 5.40 -3.43 13.98
CA ALA A 67 6.29 -2.98 12.91
C ALA A 67 6.59 -4.12 11.92
N VAL A 68 6.91 -5.32 12.39
CA VAL A 68 7.13 -6.49 11.52
C VAL A 68 5.86 -6.86 10.74
N LEU A 69 4.68 -6.81 11.38
CA LEU A 69 3.40 -6.99 10.66
C LEU A 69 3.20 -5.97 9.53
N ASP A 70 3.48 -4.70 9.80
CA ASP A 70 3.38 -3.62 8.81
C ASP A 70 4.37 -3.85 7.65
N MET A 71 5.57 -4.36 7.92
CA MET A 71 6.54 -4.75 6.90
C MET A 71 6.03 -5.90 6.03
N VAL A 72 5.58 -7.00 6.65
CA VAL A 72 5.04 -8.18 5.93
C VAL A 72 3.86 -7.78 5.04
N ARG A 73 2.97 -6.92 5.54
CA ARG A 73 1.85 -6.37 4.76
C ARG A 73 2.33 -5.54 3.58
N ALA A 74 3.29 -4.63 3.81
CA ALA A 74 3.84 -3.80 2.74
C ALA A 74 4.53 -4.64 1.65
N GLU A 75 5.26 -5.69 2.05
CA GLU A 75 5.92 -6.61 1.12
C GLU A 75 4.90 -7.41 0.30
N SER A 76 3.86 -7.93 0.95
CA SER A 76 2.76 -8.62 0.26
C SER A 76 2.07 -7.71 -0.77
N GLU A 77 1.87 -6.43 -0.46
CA GLU A 77 1.33 -5.47 -1.43
C GLU A 77 2.29 -5.21 -2.59
N LEU A 78 3.61 -5.12 -2.34
CA LEU A 78 4.60 -4.98 -3.42
C LEU A 78 4.57 -6.19 -4.35
N GLN A 79 4.47 -7.40 -3.81
CA GLN A 79 4.34 -8.62 -4.59
C GLN A 79 3.05 -8.63 -5.43
N ARG A 80 1.92 -8.21 -4.87
CA ARG A 80 0.65 -8.06 -5.63
C ARG A 80 0.77 -7.04 -6.75
N VAL A 81 1.38 -5.88 -6.48
CA VAL A 81 1.62 -4.85 -7.51
C VAL A 81 2.52 -5.40 -8.63
N ALA A 82 3.57 -6.15 -8.28
CA ALA A 82 4.46 -6.80 -9.25
C ALA A 82 3.73 -7.86 -10.08
N ALA A 83 2.89 -8.70 -9.47
CA ALA A 83 2.08 -9.69 -10.18
C ALA A 83 1.13 -9.03 -11.20
N VAL A 84 0.42 -7.98 -10.78
CA VAL A 84 -0.47 -7.21 -11.67
C VAL A 84 0.34 -6.53 -12.78
N ARG A 85 1.50 -5.95 -12.48
CA ARG A 85 2.39 -5.36 -13.48
C ARG A 85 2.81 -6.38 -14.52
N ASN A 86 3.25 -7.56 -14.09
CA ASN A 86 3.69 -8.62 -14.99
C ASN A 86 2.55 -9.09 -15.90
N GLY A 87 1.34 -9.23 -15.37
CA GLY A 87 0.15 -9.51 -16.19
C GLY A 87 -0.11 -8.43 -17.24
N LEU A 88 -0.07 -7.15 -16.86
CA LEU A 88 -0.27 -6.04 -17.81
C LEU A 88 0.84 -5.93 -18.86
N LEU A 89 2.08 -6.24 -18.49
CA LEU A 89 3.21 -6.27 -19.42
C LEU A 89 3.09 -7.46 -20.39
N ALA A 90 2.59 -8.61 -19.94
CA ALA A 90 2.32 -9.75 -20.81
C ALA A 90 1.20 -9.45 -21.83
N ASP A 91 0.19 -8.67 -21.42
CA ASP A 91 -0.90 -8.22 -22.29
C ASP A 91 -0.56 -6.97 -23.13
N LEU A 92 0.66 -6.44 -23.03
CA LEU A 92 1.07 -5.22 -23.72
C LEU A 92 1.34 -5.52 -25.20
N ASP A 93 0.64 -4.84 -26.10
CA ASP A 93 1.00 -4.84 -27.52
C ASP A 93 2.26 -4.00 -27.71
N LEU A 94 3.38 -4.65 -28.01
CA LEU A 94 4.68 -4.00 -28.20
C LEU A 94 4.81 -3.29 -29.56
N GLN A 95 3.99 -3.66 -30.54
CA GLN A 95 4.04 -3.05 -31.87
C GLN A 95 3.23 -1.76 -31.92
N SER A 96 2.11 -1.72 -31.20
CA SER A 96 1.22 -0.55 -31.16
C SER A 96 0.48 -0.47 -29.81
N PRO A 97 1.18 -0.10 -28.73
CA PRO A 97 0.56 -0.05 -27.41
C PRO A 97 -0.54 1.01 -27.37
N SER A 98 -1.74 0.62 -26.96
CA SER A 98 -2.81 1.58 -26.73
C SER A 98 -2.46 2.50 -25.55
N LEU A 99 -2.88 3.76 -25.62
CA LEU A 99 -2.75 4.68 -24.48
C LEU A 99 -3.33 4.06 -23.20
N HIS A 100 -4.43 3.33 -23.30
CA HIS A 100 -5.05 2.68 -22.16
C HIS A 100 -4.13 1.67 -21.46
N GLN A 101 -3.38 0.84 -22.22
CA GLN A 101 -2.40 -0.10 -21.67
C GLN A 101 -1.27 0.65 -20.94
N VAL A 102 -0.71 1.69 -21.56
CA VAL A 102 0.37 2.50 -20.97
C VAL A 102 -0.10 3.21 -19.69
N TRP A 103 -1.28 3.83 -19.72
CA TRP A 103 -1.87 4.49 -18.57
C TRP A 103 -2.14 3.52 -17.41
N ARG A 104 -2.57 2.28 -17.70
CA ARG A 104 -2.77 1.26 -16.65
C ARG A 104 -1.45 0.89 -15.99
N LEU A 105 -0.36 0.73 -16.76
CA LEU A 105 0.97 0.46 -16.21
C LEU A 105 1.47 1.63 -15.35
N ALA A 106 1.40 2.86 -15.86
CA ALA A 106 1.78 4.06 -15.11
C ALA A 106 0.94 4.25 -13.83
N ALA A 107 -0.35 3.91 -13.86
CA ALA A 107 -1.21 4.01 -12.69
C ALA A 107 -0.79 3.09 -11.52
N LEU A 108 0.01 2.04 -11.79
CA LEU A 108 0.54 1.14 -10.75
C LEU A 108 1.61 1.81 -9.87
N GLU A 109 2.35 2.80 -10.39
CA GLU A 109 3.43 3.49 -9.67
C GLU A 109 2.95 4.08 -8.34
N ARG A 110 1.71 4.57 -8.29
CA ARG A 110 1.09 5.08 -7.07
C ARG A 110 0.99 4.02 -5.98
N TYR A 111 0.61 2.79 -6.35
CA TYR A 111 0.46 1.69 -5.40
C TYR A 111 1.83 1.20 -4.93
N GLU A 112 2.79 1.11 -5.85
CA GLU A 112 4.18 0.77 -5.52
C GLU A 112 4.79 1.81 -4.56
N CYS A 113 4.70 3.11 -4.88
CA CYS A 113 5.19 4.18 -4.02
C CYS A 113 4.56 4.15 -2.63
N ARG A 114 3.25 3.88 -2.54
CA ARG A 114 2.56 3.75 -1.26
C ARG A 114 3.13 2.59 -0.45
N ALA A 115 3.23 1.40 -1.04
CA ALA A 115 3.71 0.20 -0.36
C ALA A 115 5.19 0.34 0.06
N ARG A 116 6.06 0.88 -0.81
CA ARG A 116 7.47 1.22 -0.47
C ARG A 116 7.55 2.18 0.71
N ARG A 117 6.74 3.24 0.73
CA ARG A 117 6.70 4.19 1.85
C ARG A 117 6.19 3.56 3.13
N GLN A 118 5.24 2.64 3.05
CA GLN A 118 4.76 1.90 4.23
C GLN A 118 5.87 1.01 4.80
N ARG A 119 6.60 0.28 3.95
CA ARG A 119 7.76 -0.53 4.36
C ARG A 119 8.82 0.32 5.06
N LEU A 120 9.26 1.42 4.44
CA LEU A 120 10.26 2.32 5.01
C LEU A 120 9.84 2.89 6.38
N ARG A 121 8.55 3.20 6.56
CA ARG A 121 8.02 3.66 7.85
C ARG A 121 8.05 2.57 8.90
N ALA A 122 7.71 1.34 8.52
CA ALA A 122 7.72 0.21 9.43
C ALA A 122 9.16 -0.14 9.86
N GLU A 123 10.11 -0.13 8.92
CA GLU A 123 11.55 -0.26 9.20
C GLU A 123 12.04 0.83 10.16
N GLY A 124 11.66 2.09 9.93
CA GLY A 124 12.01 3.20 10.82
C GLY A 124 11.46 3.01 12.24
N ARG A 125 10.26 2.44 12.40
CA ARG A 125 9.71 2.11 13.73
C ARG A 125 10.48 0.97 14.40
N LEU A 126 10.88 -0.04 13.63
CA LEU A 126 11.66 -1.16 14.18
C LEU A 126 13.03 -0.68 14.67
N ARG A 127 13.74 0.11 13.87
CA ARG A 127 15.02 0.72 14.26
C ARG A 127 14.90 1.63 15.48
N ALA A 128 13.82 2.40 15.58
CA ALA A 128 13.56 3.23 16.76
C ALA A 128 13.29 2.45 18.06
N THR A 129 13.10 1.13 17.96
CA THR A 129 12.95 0.24 19.12
C THR A 129 14.21 -0.56 19.44
N GLU A 130 15.26 -0.46 18.61
CA GLU A 130 16.58 -0.98 18.96
C GLU A 130 17.19 -0.05 20.02
N PRO A 131 17.75 -0.59 21.12
CA PRO A 131 18.47 0.24 22.07
C PRO A 131 19.62 0.95 21.32
N MET A 132 19.79 2.24 21.57
CA MET A 132 21.03 2.92 21.19
C MET A 132 22.17 2.15 21.87
N ASP A 133 23.09 1.58 21.10
CA ASP A 133 24.35 1.08 21.63
C ASP A 133 25.10 2.28 22.21
N ASP A 134 24.86 2.60 23.48
CA ASP A 134 25.71 3.43 24.30
C ASP A 134 26.99 2.62 24.60
N ASN A 135 27.83 2.42 23.58
CA ASN A 135 29.17 1.90 23.71
C ASN A 135 30.08 2.57 22.68
N VAL A 136 30.51 3.79 23.03
CA VAL A 136 31.81 4.30 22.60
C VAL A 136 32.58 4.53 23.90
N GLU A 137 33.36 3.53 24.30
CA GLU A 137 34.44 3.65 25.28
C GLU A 137 35.51 4.65 24.81
#